data_AF-A0A1F3PI63-F1
#
_entry.id   AF-A0A1F3PI63-F1
#
_cell.length_a   1.000
_cell.length_b   1.000
_cell.length_c   1.000
_cell.angle_alpha   90.00
_cell.angle_beta   90.00
_cell.angle_gamma   90.00
#
_symmetry.space_group_name_H-M   'P 1'
#
loop_
_entity.id
_entity.type
_entity.pdbx_description
1 polymer ?
#
loop_
_entity_poly.entity_id
_entity_poly.type
_entity_poly.pdbx_seq_one_letter_code
_entity_poly.pdbx_strand_id
1 'polypeptide(L)'
;MKIFNLILFLLVSGMGWLVAQSPDENLKKYWNYRQRLEYFVSVGDQPGESCIAAQRNFMSGDKAVLRFGQHITYFGEYMGVVATEYLLLKLENADVKSTLTELYYILEAYKRLDKCESKFPWNQKNDCLDGFAVRDDISADFIKRSPDLNRGQNEKISFDSLRKTAPGKPGYVNRVCSPGCADCACNSSTKLSELKKTNCVNQDDLCPLFTGLALVIKCLPDTLLTVIKNDGSKVKYQFCDTARMIMYLSVSYLSNEHKKYGSDSWQLYRPDSTAIDWRNGGVTKYFSSAFIKLLEKYVPEKNVSEKASCFYRFFWQFLQIFPLPNNDNRSMTSHLAVVTDSWRFAGINTTCSGIRKQGMVDGWKPYYLLMWKFLNDKKRRFNPAKAEKHLDLAPFNGPYCYKQGEEIPGNKWSSSSRYWQSRKNQKNGSAFFMGNYNGTDFLLLYNLYHLNFREKLPNYTKFKSP
;
A
#
# COMPACT_ATOMS: atom_id res chain seq x y z
N MET A 1 4.98 -57.68 -14.56
CA MET A 1 5.16 -57.10 -13.20
C MET A 1 6.40 -56.21 -13.04
N LYS A 2 7.61 -56.58 -13.50
CA LYS A 2 8.84 -55.80 -13.23
C LYS A 2 8.86 -54.39 -13.87
N ILE A 3 8.29 -54.20 -15.06
CA ILE A 3 8.23 -52.90 -15.75
C ILE A 3 7.25 -51.92 -15.06
N PHE A 4 6.13 -52.41 -14.54
CA PHE A 4 5.14 -51.57 -13.85
C PHE A 4 5.69 -50.99 -12.55
N ASN A 5 6.43 -51.78 -11.78
CA ASN A 5 7.08 -51.31 -10.55
C ASN A 5 8.20 -50.28 -10.83
N LEU A 6 8.89 -50.40 -11.97
CA LEU A 6 9.91 -49.42 -12.38
C LEU A 6 9.28 -48.08 -12.80
N ILE A 7 8.16 -48.10 -13.52
CA ILE A 7 7.41 -46.89 -13.89
C ILE A 7 6.81 -46.23 -12.65
N LEU A 8 6.26 -47.00 -11.70
CA LEU A 8 5.77 -46.47 -10.44
C LEU A 8 6.89 -45.85 -9.59
N PHE A 9 8.06 -46.49 -9.53
CA PHE A 9 9.23 -45.95 -8.83
C PHE A 9 9.73 -44.66 -9.48
N LEU A 10 9.80 -44.59 -10.82
CA LEU A 10 10.19 -43.39 -11.56
C LEU A 10 9.16 -42.26 -11.45
N LEU A 11 7.86 -42.57 -11.34
CA LEU A 11 6.81 -41.57 -11.09
C LEU A 11 6.88 -41.02 -9.66
N VAL A 12 7.24 -41.86 -8.68
CA VAL A 12 7.39 -41.44 -7.28
C VAL A 12 8.72 -40.70 -7.05
N SER A 13 9.81 -41.08 -7.73
CA SER A 13 11.10 -40.40 -7.65
C SER A 13 11.20 -39.15 -8.55
N GLY A 14 10.38 -39.09 -9.61
CA GLY A 14 10.23 -37.93 -10.50
C GLY A 14 9.33 -36.83 -9.94
N MET A 15 8.58 -37.12 -8.87
CA MET A 15 8.04 -36.09 -7.98
C MET A 15 9.20 -35.53 -7.14
N GLY A 16 10.16 -34.89 -7.80
CA GLY A 16 11.15 -34.05 -7.15
C GLY A 16 10.41 -33.16 -6.16
N TRP A 17 10.79 -33.26 -4.90
CA TRP A 17 10.15 -32.57 -3.80
C TRP A 17 10.09 -31.11 -4.18
N LEU A 18 8.91 -30.62 -4.55
CA LEU A 18 8.64 -29.19 -4.61
C LEU A 18 8.71 -28.75 -3.14
N VAL A 19 9.93 -28.50 -2.66
CA VAL A 19 10.16 -28.06 -1.30
C VAL A 19 9.50 -26.69 -1.22
N ALA A 20 8.30 -26.66 -0.65
CA ALA A 20 7.68 -25.43 -0.22
C ALA A 20 8.67 -24.70 0.68
N GLN A 21 8.75 -23.38 0.56
CA GLN A 21 9.71 -22.63 1.35
C GLN A 21 9.37 -22.78 2.83
N SER A 22 10.39 -22.98 3.65
CA SER A 22 10.23 -23.05 5.10
C SER A 22 9.79 -21.69 5.66
N PRO A 23 9.12 -21.67 6.82
CA PRO A 23 8.86 -20.43 7.55
C PRO A 23 10.11 -19.56 7.76
N ASP A 24 11.28 -20.15 8.01
CA ASP A 24 12.56 -19.45 8.15
C ASP A 24 13.03 -18.78 6.86
N GLU A 25 12.84 -19.42 5.70
CA GLU A 25 13.16 -18.82 4.40
C GLU A 25 12.25 -17.61 4.12
N ASN A 26 10.98 -17.70 4.49
CA ASN A 26 10.05 -16.58 4.37
C ASN A 26 10.40 -15.43 5.34
N LEU A 27 10.89 -15.72 6.56
CA LEU A 27 11.42 -14.70 7.48
C LEU A 27 12.69 -14.03 6.93
N LYS A 28 13.62 -14.79 6.35
CA LYS A 28 14.81 -14.23 5.69
C LYS A 28 14.42 -13.34 4.51
N LYS A 29 13.43 -13.78 3.72
CA LYS A 29 12.89 -13.00 2.61
C LYS A 29 12.24 -11.70 3.09
N TYR A 30 11.49 -11.74 4.19
CA TYR A 30 10.93 -10.54 4.83
C TYR A 30 12.01 -9.50 5.12
N TRP A 31 13.08 -9.89 5.83
CA TRP A 31 14.14 -8.95 6.17
C TRP A 31 14.92 -8.45 4.95
N ASN A 32 15.10 -9.29 3.93
CA ASN A 32 15.67 -8.84 2.65
C ASN A 32 14.80 -7.76 1.98
N TYR A 33 13.47 -7.96 1.94
CA TYR A 33 12.54 -6.95 1.42
C TYR A 33 12.55 -5.68 2.27
N ARG A 34 12.63 -5.82 3.58
CA ARG A 34 12.64 -4.71 4.52
C ARG A 34 13.87 -3.83 4.33
N GLN A 35 15.05 -4.42 4.24
CA GLN A 35 16.30 -3.72 3.90
C GLN A 35 16.20 -3.08 2.50
N ARG A 36 15.60 -3.80 1.54
CA ARG A 36 15.42 -3.31 0.18
C ARG A 36 14.54 -2.06 0.09
N LEU A 37 13.65 -1.79 1.05
CA LEU A 37 12.86 -0.55 1.08
C LEU A 37 13.72 0.71 1.19
N GLU A 38 14.95 0.63 1.72
CA GLU A 38 15.90 1.76 1.76
C GLU A 38 16.24 2.30 0.36
N TYR A 39 15.98 1.54 -0.71
CA TYR A 39 16.14 1.98 -2.10
C TYR A 39 14.87 2.59 -2.71
N PHE A 40 13.75 2.62 -1.97
CA PHE A 40 12.45 3.11 -2.43
C PHE A 40 11.92 4.27 -1.60
N VAL A 41 12.40 4.46 -0.38
CA VAL A 41 12.01 5.55 0.52
C VAL A 41 13.23 6.11 1.24
N SER A 42 13.33 7.44 1.30
CA SER A 42 14.26 8.15 2.18
C SER A 42 13.46 8.63 3.39
N VAL A 43 13.79 8.19 4.60
CA VAL A 43 12.99 8.47 5.80
C VAL A 43 13.40 9.82 6.42
N GLY A 44 12.46 10.75 6.50
CA GLY A 44 12.66 12.09 7.05
C GLY A 44 11.45 13.01 6.86
N ASP A 45 11.61 14.31 7.11
CA ASP A 45 10.53 15.31 7.11
C ASP A 45 10.59 16.30 5.94
N GLN A 46 11.62 16.26 5.09
CA GLN A 46 11.76 17.16 3.97
C GLN A 46 10.81 16.79 2.81
N PRO A 47 10.57 17.69 1.84
CA PRO A 47 9.77 17.38 0.66
C PRO A 47 10.30 16.16 -0.09
N GLY A 48 9.40 15.20 -0.30
CA GLY A 48 9.68 13.89 -0.88
C GLY A 48 10.17 12.80 0.09
N GLU A 49 10.63 13.17 1.29
CA GLU A 49 11.00 12.18 2.31
C GLU A 49 9.77 11.53 2.93
N SER A 50 9.92 10.27 3.29
CA SER A 50 8.90 9.33 3.76
C SER A 50 7.75 9.10 2.78
N CYS A 51 7.87 9.64 1.55
CA CYS A 51 7.10 9.19 0.42
C CYS A 51 7.76 7.93 -0.18
N ILE A 52 6.96 6.93 -0.53
CA ILE A 52 7.47 5.64 -1.04
C ILE A 52 7.37 5.56 -2.57
N ALA A 53 8.47 5.27 -3.24
CA ALA A 53 8.45 5.00 -4.67
C ALA A 53 7.70 3.70 -4.96
N ALA A 54 6.79 3.74 -5.93
CA ALA A 54 6.11 2.53 -6.42
C ALA A 54 7.07 1.65 -7.23
N GLN A 55 7.99 2.29 -7.97
CA GLN A 55 8.85 1.61 -8.94
C GLN A 55 10.24 2.22 -8.96
N ARG A 56 11.22 1.37 -9.21
CA ARG A 56 12.62 1.73 -9.38
C ARG A 56 13.15 1.11 -10.66
N ASN A 57 14.06 1.82 -11.32
CA ASN A 57 14.60 1.42 -12.62
C ASN A 57 13.48 1.29 -13.68
N PHE A 58 12.52 2.23 -13.67
CA PHE A 58 11.52 2.34 -14.72
C PHE A 58 12.19 2.78 -16.02
N MET A 59 11.92 2.06 -17.11
CA MET A 59 12.54 2.29 -18.41
C MET A 59 11.84 3.42 -19.15
N SER A 60 12.55 4.52 -19.36
CA SER A 60 12.14 5.63 -20.21
C SER A 60 13.31 6.06 -21.10
N GLY A 61 13.60 5.26 -22.14
CA GLY A 61 14.83 5.35 -22.93
C GLY A 61 16.05 4.86 -22.13
N ASP A 62 17.18 5.55 -22.25
CA ASP A 62 18.45 5.18 -21.59
C ASP A 62 18.53 5.56 -20.09
N LYS A 63 17.39 5.88 -19.49
CA LYS A 63 17.34 6.49 -18.14
C LYS A 63 16.78 5.52 -17.13
N ALA A 64 17.47 5.37 -16.01
CA ALA A 64 16.99 4.62 -14.85
C ALA A 64 16.23 5.55 -13.90
N VAL A 65 14.90 5.39 -13.84
CA VAL A 65 14.00 6.30 -13.14
C VAL A 65 13.43 5.69 -11.86
N LEU A 66 13.36 6.49 -10.79
CA LEU A 66 12.56 6.23 -9.59
C LEU A 66 11.17 6.86 -9.75
N ARG A 67 10.09 6.09 -9.62
CA ARG A 67 8.73 6.55 -9.95
C ARG A 67 7.78 6.55 -8.75
N PHE A 68 7.09 7.67 -8.54
CA PHE A 68 6.13 7.92 -7.46
C PHE A 68 4.67 7.98 -7.96
N GLY A 69 4.27 7.09 -8.87
CA GLY A 69 2.89 7.02 -9.33
C GLY A 69 1.97 6.36 -8.30
N GLN A 70 0.76 6.91 -8.08
CA GLN A 70 -0.23 6.37 -7.12
C GLN A 70 0.33 6.22 -5.70
N HIS A 71 1.17 7.17 -5.29
CA HIS A 71 1.95 7.13 -4.06
C HIS A 71 1.09 6.79 -2.82
N ILE A 72 -0.05 7.44 -2.63
CA ILE A 72 -0.89 7.26 -1.43
C ILE A 72 -1.41 5.82 -1.27
N THR A 73 -1.61 5.10 -2.38
CA THR A 73 -1.96 3.68 -2.33
C THR A 73 -0.85 2.86 -1.66
N TYR A 74 0.39 2.99 -2.13
CA TYR A 74 1.56 2.30 -1.55
C TYR A 74 1.92 2.83 -0.17
N PHE A 75 1.64 4.11 0.08
CA PHE A 75 1.86 4.76 1.36
C PHE A 75 0.99 4.15 2.46
N GLY A 76 -0.28 3.86 2.16
CA GLY A 76 -1.16 3.12 3.08
C GLY A 76 -0.64 1.72 3.41
N GLU A 77 -0.14 0.98 2.41
CA GLU A 77 0.49 -0.33 2.63
C GLU A 77 1.77 -0.20 3.46
N TYR A 78 2.65 0.75 3.12
CA TYR A 78 3.90 1.02 3.84
C TYR A 78 3.66 1.39 5.30
N MET A 79 2.70 2.28 5.57
CA MET A 79 2.25 2.61 6.92
C MET A 79 1.78 1.35 7.67
N GLY A 80 1.01 0.49 7.00
CA GLY A 80 0.58 -0.80 7.56
C GLY A 80 1.74 -1.75 7.87
N VAL A 81 2.75 -1.82 7.00
CA VAL A 81 3.98 -2.60 7.25
C VAL A 81 4.66 -2.14 8.53
N VAL A 82 4.94 -0.84 8.66
CA VAL A 82 5.67 -0.29 9.80
C VAL A 82 4.86 -0.44 11.10
N ALA A 83 3.54 -0.23 11.06
CA ALA A 83 2.67 -0.43 12.23
C ALA A 83 2.63 -1.89 12.69
N THR A 84 2.50 -2.84 11.75
CA THR A 84 2.47 -4.27 12.10
C THR A 84 3.84 -4.80 12.52
N GLU A 85 4.93 -4.28 11.94
CA GLU A 85 6.30 -4.55 12.37
C GLU A 85 6.55 -4.07 13.81
N TYR A 86 6.06 -2.90 14.19
CA TYR A 86 6.14 -2.40 15.57
C TYR A 86 5.55 -3.42 16.55
N LEU A 87 4.33 -3.91 16.27
CA LEU A 87 3.65 -4.86 17.15
C LEU A 87 4.43 -6.18 17.22
N LEU A 88 4.88 -6.71 16.09
CA LEU A 88 5.67 -7.95 16.05
C LEU A 88 6.98 -7.82 16.85
N LEU A 89 7.74 -6.75 16.66
CA LEU A 89 8.96 -6.49 17.42
C LEU A 89 8.66 -6.33 18.91
N LYS A 90 7.58 -5.62 19.26
CA LYS A 90 7.17 -5.44 20.66
C LYS A 90 6.81 -6.76 21.32
N LEU A 91 6.11 -7.64 20.61
CA LEU A 91 5.75 -8.99 21.06
C LEU A 91 6.98 -9.89 21.29
N GLU A 92 8.09 -9.63 20.60
CA GLU A 92 9.39 -10.30 20.79
C GLU A 92 10.33 -9.56 21.76
N ASN A 93 9.86 -8.51 22.43
CA ASN A 93 10.69 -7.64 23.28
C ASN A 93 11.93 -7.05 22.58
N ALA A 94 11.86 -6.85 21.25
CA ALA A 94 12.92 -6.26 20.44
C ALA A 94 12.89 -4.72 20.45
N ASP A 95 13.97 -4.09 19.98
CA ASP A 95 14.04 -2.62 19.86
C ASP A 95 13.12 -2.11 18.74
N VAL A 96 12.21 -1.22 19.12
CA VAL A 96 11.19 -0.58 18.28
C VAL A 96 11.51 0.88 17.95
N LYS A 97 12.61 1.45 18.44
CA LYS A 97 12.92 2.89 18.29
C LYS A 97 12.93 3.32 16.83
N SER A 98 13.69 2.62 15.97
CA SER A 98 13.77 2.95 14.53
C SER A 98 12.41 2.85 13.83
N THR A 99 11.61 1.83 14.19
CA THR A 99 10.28 1.61 13.64
C THR A 99 9.30 2.73 14.05
N LEU A 100 9.39 3.22 15.29
CA LEU A 100 8.60 4.37 15.76
C LEU A 100 9.01 5.66 15.06
N THR A 101 10.31 5.88 14.84
CA THR A 101 10.83 7.04 14.10
C THR A 101 10.33 7.05 12.66
N GLU A 102 10.40 5.91 11.98
CA GLU A 102 9.89 5.76 10.61
C GLU A 102 8.38 6.00 10.55
N LEU A 103 7.59 5.42 11.47
CA LEU A 103 6.15 5.64 11.51
C LEU A 103 5.78 7.11 11.80
N TYR A 104 6.55 7.78 12.66
CA TYR A 104 6.38 9.21 12.94
C TYR A 104 6.52 10.02 11.65
N TYR A 105 7.60 9.81 10.89
CA TYR A 105 7.83 10.54 9.65
C TYR A 105 6.82 10.18 8.56
N ILE A 106 6.30 8.94 8.52
CA ILE A 106 5.19 8.59 7.64
C ILE A 106 3.96 9.44 7.97
N LEU A 107 3.52 9.51 9.23
CA LEU A 107 2.33 10.29 9.58
C LEU A 107 2.53 11.81 9.36
N GLU A 108 3.71 12.33 9.67
CA GLU A 108 4.05 13.73 9.37
C GLU A 108 4.13 14.01 7.87
N ALA A 109 4.61 13.08 7.05
CA ALA A 109 4.59 13.22 5.60
C ALA A 109 3.16 13.34 5.06
N TYR A 110 2.19 12.57 5.57
CA TYR A 110 0.80 12.76 5.16
C TYR A 110 0.30 14.18 5.49
N LYS A 111 0.54 14.66 6.72
CA LYS A 111 0.16 16.03 7.13
C LYS A 111 0.82 17.10 6.26
N ARG A 112 2.05 16.86 5.78
CA ARG A 112 2.76 17.72 4.84
C ARG A 112 2.14 17.69 3.44
N LEU A 113 1.66 16.53 2.98
CA LEU A 113 0.95 16.39 1.70
C LEU A 113 -0.45 17.04 1.73
N ASP A 114 -1.09 17.06 2.90
CA ASP A 114 -2.37 17.74 3.14
C ASP A 114 -2.19 19.27 3.10
N LYS A 115 -1.17 19.78 3.81
CA LYS A 115 -0.77 21.20 3.82
C LYS A 115 -0.06 21.62 2.53
N CYS A 116 -0.84 21.85 1.47
CA CYS A 116 -0.29 22.02 0.13
C CYS A 116 -0.95 23.11 -0.71
N GLU A 117 -2.04 23.70 -0.25
CA GLU A 117 -2.87 24.60 -1.04
C GLU A 117 -2.16 25.89 -1.42
N SER A 118 -1.21 26.35 -0.60
CA SER A 118 -0.38 27.53 -0.89
C SER A 118 0.63 27.31 -2.01
N LYS A 119 0.92 26.04 -2.32
CA LYS A 119 1.86 25.69 -3.38
C LYS A 119 1.17 25.67 -4.73
N PHE A 120 1.99 25.74 -5.77
CA PHE A 120 1.53 25.47 -7.13
C PHE A 120 0.92 24.05 -7.18
N PRO A 121 -0.22 23.85 -7.86
CA PRO A 121 -0.85 24.77 -8.81
C PRO A 121 -2.03 25.59 -8.25
N TRP A 122 -2.28 25.57 -6.94
CA TRP A 122 -3.46 26.23 -6.35
C TRP A 122 -3.19 27.63 -5.81
N ASN A 123 -1.97 27.89 -5.32
CA ASN A 123 -1.52 29.21 -4.85
C ASN A 123 -2.53 29.89 -3.91
N GLN A 124 -3.15 29.12 -3.02
CA GLN A 124 -4.04 29.64 -1.98
C GLN A 124 -3.25 30.43 -0.94
N LYS A 125 -3.94 31.27 -0.17
CA LYS A 125 -3.25 32.13 0.81
C LYS A 125 -2.62 31.34 1.96
N ASN A 126 -3.27 30.26 2.38
CA ASN A 126 -2.89 29.47 3.55
C ASN A 126 -2.95 27.97 3.21
N ASP A 127 -2.01 27.21 3.75
CA ASP A 127 -2.14 25.75 3.86
C ASP A 127 -3.07 25.41 5.02
N CYS A 128 -3.89 24.37 4.87
CA CYS A 128 -4.66 23.82 5.97
C CYS A 128 -4.50 22.31 6.09
N LEU A 129 -4.91 21.79 7.25
CA LEU A 129 -4.99 20.36 7.48
C LEU A 129 -6.48 20.01 7.46
N ASP A 130 -7.02 19.77 6.26
CA ASP A 130 -8.45 19.66 6.01
C ASP A 130 -8.86 18.36 5.28
N GLY A 131 -7.90 17.49 4.97
CA GLY A 131 -8.11 16.22 4.30
C GLY A 131 -7.88 16.28 2.79
N PHE A 132 -7.80 17.48 2.19
CA PHE A 132 -7.31 17.65 0.84
C PHE A 132 -5.80 17.41 0.83
N ALA A 133 -5.32 16.44 0.07
CA ALA A 133 -3.90 16.17 -0.05
C ALA A 133 -3.44 16.09 -1.51
N VAL A 134 -2.18 16.48 -1.74
CA VAL A 134 -1.47 16.10 -2.97
C VAL A 134 -1.03 14.65 -2.92
N ARG A 135 -0.83 14.04 -4.09
CA ARG A 135 -0.35 12.66 -4.16
C ARG A 135 1.07 12.52 -3.62
N ASP A 136 1.92 13.47 -3.96
CA ASP A 136 3.30 13.55 -3.49
C ASP A 136 3.84 14.99 -3.66
N ASP A 137 4.98 15.27 -3.04
CA ASP A 137 5.71 16.53 -3.16
C ASP A 137 7.18 16.29 -3.58
N ILE A 138 7.36 15.37 -4.51
CA ILE A 138 8.68 14.93 -4.97
C ILE A 138 9.26 15.91 -5.99
N SER A 139 10.36 16.55 -5.63
CA SER A 139 11.08 17.47 -6.53
C SER A 139 11.93 16.73 -7.57
N ALA A 140 12.21 17.39 -8.70
CA ALA A 140 13.02 16.81 -9.78
C ALA A 140 14.47 16.48 -9.35
N ASP A 141 15.00 17.21 -8.36
CA ASP A 141 16.32 17.02 -7.78
C ASP A 141 16.34 16.06 -6.57
N PHE A 142 15.20 15.46 -6.21
CA PHE A 142 15.06 14.63 -5.00
C PHE A 142 16.13 13.53 -4.90
N ILE A 143 16.48 12.88 -6.02
CA ILE A 143 17.51 11.83 -6.03
C ILE A 143 18.92 12.35 -5.70
N LYS A 144 19.20 13.64 -5.99
CA LYS A 144 20.46 14.29 -5.62
C LYS A 144 20.50 14.63 -4.14
N ARG A 145 19.35 15.05 -3.58
CA ARG A 145 19.19 15.36 -2.14
C ARG A 145 19.12 14.10 -1.26
N SER A 146 18.77 12.96 -1.84
CA SER A 146 18.66 11.66 -1.15
C SER A 146 19.66 10.62 -1.71
N PRO A 147 20.99 10.83 -1.56
CA PRO A 147 22.00 9.93 -2.14
C PRO A 147 21.92 8.51 -1.58
N ASP A 148 21.35 8.33 -0.39
CA ASP A 148 21.14 7.03 0.25
C ASP A 148 20.28 6.08 -0.59
N LEU A 149 19.38 6.61 -1.42
CA LEU A 149 18.59 5.81 -2.37
C LEU A 149 19.46 5.11 -3.42
N ASN A 150 20.74 5.46 -3.56
CA ASN A 150 21.72 4.82 -4.43
C ASN A 150 22.89 4.17 -3.67
N ARG A 151 22.78 4.02 -2.34
CA ARG A 151 23.86 3.46 -1.51
C ARG A 151 24.31 2.08 -2.00
N GLY A 152 25.60 1.96 -2.35
CA GLY A 152 26.19 0.73 -2.85
C GLY A 152 25.75 0.32 -4.26
N GLN A 153 25.05 1.20 -5.00
CA GLN A 153 24.65 0.94 -6.39
C GLN A 153 25.70 1.42 -7.37
N ASN A 154 25.99 0.60 -8.39
CA ASN A 154 26.98 0.93 -9.40
C ASN A 154 26.30 1.58 -10.61
N GLU A 155 26.61 2.86 -10.85
CA GLU A 155 26.11 3.65 -11.98
C GLU A 155 26.49 3.08 -13.35
N LYS A 156 27.60 2.32 -13.44
CA LYS A 156 28.08 1.72 -14.69
C LYS A 156 27.34 0.45 -15.09
N ILE A 157 26.58 -0.17 -14.17
CA ILE A 157 25.85 -1.39 -14.52
C ILE A 157 24.60 -1.00 -15.30
N SER A 158 24.57 -1.37 -16.58
CA SER A 158 23.38 -1.17 -17.40
C SER A 158 22.19 -1.95 -16.84
N PHE A 159 21.00 -1.40 -17.00
CA PHE A 159 19.78 -2.08 -16.57
C PHE A 159 19.59 -3.44 -17.25
N ASP A 160 20.02 -3.57 -18.51
CA ASP A 160 20.01 -4.85 -19.21
C ASP A 160 20.90 -5.90 -18.55
N SER A 161 22.05 -5.49 -17.98
CA SER A 161 22.90 -6.37 -17.20
C SER A 161 22.21 -6.80 -15.91
N LEU A 162 21.60 -5.86 -15.16
CA LEU A 162 20.83 -6.17 -13.94
C LEU A 162 19.67 -7.14 -14.22
N ARG A 163 18.90 -6.88 -15.28
CA ARG A 163 17.79 -7.73 -15.73
C ARG A 163 18.23 -9.16 -15.99
N LYS A 164 19.41 -9.36 -16.56
CA LYS A 164 19.93 -10.69 -16.91
C LYS A 164 20.58 -11.41 -15.73
N THR A 165 21.27 -10.66 -14.87
CA THR A 165 22.16 -11.24 -13.83
C THR A 165 21.53 -11.26 -12.43
N ALA A 166 20.65 -10.31 -12.10
CA ALA A 166 20.07 -10.17 -10.77
C ALA A 166 18.64 -9.60 -10.80
N PRO A 167 17.64 -10.31 -11.37
CA PRO A 167 16.25 -9.86 -11.38
C PRO A 167 15.72 -9.52 -9.97
N GLY A 168 14.98 -8.41 -9.87
CA GLY A 168 14.43 -7.88 -8.62
C GLY A 168 15.37 -6.97 -7.83
N LYS A 169 16.69 -7.10 -8.04
CA LYS A 169 17.69 -6.30 -7.33
C LYS A 169 17.58 -4.83 -7.73
N PRO A 170 17.50 -3.90 -6.77
CA PRO A 170 17.57 -2.46 -7.06
C PRO A 170 18.86 -2.13 -7.82
N GLY A 171 18.75 -1.36 -8.89
CA GLY A 171 19.90 -0.78 -9.60
C GLY A 171 20.03 0.72 -9.35
N TYR A 172 21.12 1.34 -9.80
CA TYR A 172 21.29 2.79 -9.75
C TYR A 172 20.16 3.54 -10.49
N VAL A 173 19.72 4.68 -9.94
CA VAL A 173 18.75 5.59 -10.58
C VAL A 173 19.28 7.02 -10.51
N ASN A 174 19.13 7.79 -11.60
CA ASN A 174 19.62 9.17 -11.67
C ASN A 174 18.51 10.19 -11.90
N ARG A 175 17.26 9.74 -11.93
CA ARG A 175 16.08 10.58 -12.20
C ARG A 175 14.89 10.13 -11.39
N VAL A 176 13.97 11.06 -11.24
CA VAL A 176 12.67 10.83 -10.62
C VAL A 176 11.55 11.12 -11.63
N CYS A 177 10.45 10.36 -11.56
CA CYS A 177 9.20 10.64 -12.26
C CYS A 177 8.06 10.64 -11.23
N SER A 178 7.46 11.80 -11.03
CA SER A 178 6.34 12.02 -10.10
C SER A 178 5.23 12.80 -10.83
N PRO A 179 3.94 12.53 -10.54
CA PRO A 179 2.82 13.38 -10.96
C PRO A 179 2.97 14.87 -10.62
N GLY A 180 3.59 15.19 -9.48
CA GLY A 180 3.78 16.57 -8.99
C GLY A 180 4.94 17.32 -9.65
N CYS A 181 5.78 16.64 -10.44
CA CYS A 181 6.99 17.22 -11.00
C CYS A 181 6.81 17.52 -12.50
N ALA A 182 6.70 18.82 -12.81
CA ALA A 182 6.54 19.31 -14.19
C ALA A 182 7.76 19.01 -15.08
N ASP A 183 8.96 19.00 -14.49
CA ASP A 183 10.24 18.76 -15.20
C ASP A 183 10.59 17.26 -15.32
N CYS A 184 9.66 16.38 -14.95
CA CYS A 184 9.92 14.95 -14.94
C CYS A 184 10.02 14.40 -16.38
N ALA A 185 11.06 13.58 -16.62
CA ALA A 185 11.45 13.06 -17.93
C ALA A 185 10.37 12.25 -18.68
N CYS A 186 9.26 11.93 -18.01
CA CYS A 186 8.11 11.23 -18.54
C CYS A 186 7.04 12.17 -19.16
N ASN A 187 7.11 13.47 -18.90
CA ASN A 187 5.99 14.41 -19.08
C ASN A 187 6.40 15.76 -19.69
N SER A 188 7.39 15.82 -20.59
CA SER A 188 7.84 17.08 -21.21
C SER A 188 6.80 17.80 -22.08
N SER A 189 5.59 17.25 -22.21
CA SER A 189 4.44 17.86 -22.92
C SER A 189 3.19 18.01 -22.05
N THR A 190 3.24 17.64 -20.77
CA THR A 190 2.07 17.66 -19.89
C THR A 190 1.65 19.11 -19.66
N LYS A 191 0.49 19.48 -20.18
CA LYS A 191 -0.05 20.83 -20.05
C LYS A 191 -0.27 21.13 -18.57
N LEU A 192 -0.11 22.39 -18.16
CA LEU A 192 -0.44 22.87 -16.80
C LEU A 192 -1.81 22.37 -16.30
N SER A 193 -2.80 22.32 -17.19
CA SER A 193 -4.14 21.82 -16.90
C SER A 193 -4.19 20.33 -16.58
N GLU A 194 -3.21 19.53 -17.02
CA GLU A 194 -3.08 18.12 -16.68
C GLU A 194 -2.42 17.94 -15.30
N LEU A 195 -1.43 18.76 -14.92
CA LEU A 195 -0.84 18.73 -13.57
C LEU A 195 -1.90 19.00 -12.49
N LYS A 196 -2.77 19.99 -12.70
CA LYS A 196 -3.93 20.27 -11.81
C LYS A 196 -4.88 19.07 -11.70
N LYS A 197 -5.00 18.26 -12.75
CA LYS A 197 -5.90 17.10 -12.78
C LYS A 197 -5.30 15.89 -12.06
N THR A 198 -3.99 15.70 -12.12
CA THR A 198 -3.35 14.44 -11.74
C THR A 198 -2.71 14.45 -10.35
N ASN A 199 -2.49 15.61 -9.74
CA ASN A 199 -1.77 15.68 -8.46
C ASN A 199 -2.66 15.67 -7.20
N CYS A 200 -3.99 15.59 -7.34
CA CYS A 200 -4.89 15.48 -6.18
C CYS A 200 -5.08 14.01 -5.78
N VAL A 201 -5.14 13.75 -4.48
CA VAL A 201 -5.58 12.44 -3.97
C VAL A 201 -7.05 12.21 -4.31
N ASN A 202 -7.35 11.02 -4.81
CA ASN A 202 -8.70 10.60 -5.16
C ASN A 202 -9.20 9.47 -4.22
N GLN A 203 -10.43 8.99 -4.44
CA GLN A 203 -11.01 7.97 -3.57
C GLN A 203 -10.28 6.62 -3.60
N ASP A 204 -9.73 6.24 -4.76
CA ASP A 204 -8.97 5.00 -4.95
C ASP A 204 -7.65 5.03 -4.18
N ASP A 205 -6.99 6.19 -4.14
CA ASP A 205 -5.80 6.42 -3.34
C ASP A 205 -6.09 6.31 -1.81
N LEU A 206 -7.24 6.82 -1.34
CA LEU A 206 -7.56 6.86 0.11
C LEU A 206 -7.99 5.52 0.71
N CYS A 207 -8.53 4.59 -0.07
CA CYS A 207 -9.01 3.31 0.48
C CYS A 207 -7.86 2.46 1.10
N PRO A 208 -6.70 2.30 0.43
CA PRO A 208 -5.51 1.71 1.04
C PRO A 208 -4.97 2.52 2.23
N LEU A 209 -5.00 3.86 2.17
CA LEU A 209 -4.60 4.71 3.29
C LEU A 209 -5.38 4.38 4.57
N PHE A 210 -6.71 4.25 4.48
CA PHE A 210 -7.55 3.88 5.63
C PHE A 210 -7.17 2.53 6.25
N THR A 211 -6.62 1.62 5.45
CA THR A 211 -6.09 0.35 5.96
C THR A 211 -4.83 0.57 6.79
N GLY A 212 -3.88 1.37 6.30
CA GLY A 212 -2.69 1.75 7.06
C GLY A 212 -3.03 2.43 8.38
N LEU A 213 -3.94 3.41 8.35
CA LEU A 213 -4.40 4.13 9.55
C LEU A 213 -5.10 3.20 10.55
N ALA A 214 -5.97 2.31 10.07
CA ALA A 214 -6.61 1.30 10.92
C ALA A 214 -5.59 0.35 11.57
N LEU A 215 -4.53 -0.03 10.85
CA LEU A 215 -3.44 -0.84 11.39
C LEU A 215 -2.61 -0.07 12.43
N VAL A 216 -2.36 1.23 12.24
CA VAL A 216 -1.74 2.09 13.26
C VAL A 216 -2.56 2.06 14.55
N ILE A 217 -3.87 2.33 14.46
CA ILE A 217 -4.78 2.34 15.62
C ILE A 217 -4.84 0.95 16.29
N LYS A 218 -4.77 -0.13 15.51
CA LYS A 218 -4.81 -1.50 16.03
C LYS A 218 -3.51 -1.95 16.69
N CYS A 219 -2.36 -1.52 16.16
CA CYS A 219 -1.05 -2.06 16.53
C CYS A 219 -0.34 -1.26 17.62
N LEU A 220 -0.65 0.03 17.76
CA LEU A 220 0.02 0.91 18.72
C LEU A 220 -0.85 1.14 19.97
N PRO A 221 -0.23 1.34 21.15
CA PRO A 221 -0.96 1.72 22.34
C PRO A 221 -1.53 3.13 22.20
N ASP A 222 -2.71 3.35 22.77
CA ASP A 222 -3.38 4.66 22.79
C ASP A 222 -2.80 5.58 23.86
N THR A 223 -1.49 5.86 23.74
CA THR A 223 -0.69 6.61 24.71
C THR A 223 0.44 7.38 24.01
N LEU A 224 0.98 8.40 24.67
CA LEU A 224 2.15 9.13 24.19
C LEU A 224 3.41 8.24 24.21
N LEU A 225 3.98 8.00 23.03
CA LEU A 225 5.26 7.32 22.88
C LEU A 225 6.38 8.33 22.67
N THR A 226 7.58 8.01 23.17
CA THR A 226 8.79 8.79 22.88
C THR A 226 9.36 8.33 21.54
N VAL A 227 9.45 9.25 20.58
CA VAL A 227 10.13 9.06 19.30
C VAL A 227 11.49 9.76 19.35
N ILE A 228 12.53 9.12 18.81
CA ILE A 228 13.86 9.71 18.63
C ILE A 228 14.00 10.06 17.16
N LYS A 229 14.01 11.35 16.83
CA LYS A 229 14.13 11.83 15.45
C LYS A 229 15.53 11.57 14.88
N ASN A 230 15.70 11.78 13.58
CA ASN A 230 16.98 11.58 12.89
C ASN A 230 18.10 12.49 13.42
N ASP A 231 17.76 13.67 13.95
CA ASP A 231 18.69 14.60 14.62
C ASP A 231 19.00 14.23 16.09
N GLY A 232 18.46 13.10 16.58
CA GLY A 232 18.60 12.65 17.96
C GLY A 232 17.64 13.32 18.95
N SER A 233 16.88 14.33 18.53
CA SER A 233 15.89 14.99 19.38
C SER A 233 14.74 14.05 19.74
N LYS A 234 14.14 14.26 20.92
CA LYS A 234 13.05 13.42 21.44
C LYS A 234 11.74 14.18 21.34
N VAL A 235 10.70 13.52 20.83
CA VAL A 235 9.33 14.05 20.79
C VAL A 235 8.35 13.06 21.41
N LYS A 236 7.36 13.57 22.15
CA LYS A 236 6.21 12.77 22.60
C LYS A 236 5.15 12.81 21.50
N TYR A 237 4.69 11.64 21.05
CA TYR A 237 3.80 11.53 19.91
C TYR A 237 2.64 10.57 20.19
N GLN A 238 1.42 10.99 19.87
CA GLN A 238 0.22 10.16 20.00
C GLN A 238 -0.18 9.63 18.62
N PHE A 239 0.28 8.42 18.31
CA PHE A 239 0.10 7.81 16.99
C PHE A 239 -1.37 7.53 16.66
N CYS A 240 -2.12 6.97 17.62
CA CYS A 240 -3.53 6.65 17.43
C CYS A 240 -4.38 7.89 17.16
N ASP A 241 -4.19 8.98 17.92
CA ASP A 241 -4.93 10.23 17.67
C ASP A 241 -4.57 10.88 16.34
N THR A 242 -3.28 10.85 15.95
CA THR A 242 -2.88 11.36 14.64
C THR A 242 -3.53 10.54 13.52
N ALA A 243 -3.59 9.21 13.66
CA ALA A 243 -4.23 8.35 12.68
C ALA A 243 -5.75 8.57 12.60
N ARG A 244 -6.43 8.73 13.74
CA ARG A 244 -7.86 9.07 13.83
C ARG A 244 -8.14 10.44 13.20
N MET A 245 -7.31 11.43 13.49
CA MET A 245 -7.40 12.78 12.92
C MET A 245 -7.27 12.73 11.40
N ILE A 246 -6.25 12.07 10.86
CA ILE A 246 -6.08 11.92 9.40
C ILE A 246 -7.31 11.22 8.80
N MET A 247 -7.77 10.12 9.43
CA MET A 247 -8.93 9.38 8.96
C MET A 247 -10.20 10.26 8.91
N TYR A 248 -10.45 11.04 9.96
CA TYR A 248 -11.55 12.00 10.01
C TYR A 248 -11.45 13.03 8.90
N LEU A 249 -10.32 13.73 8.79
CA LEU A 249 -10.12 14.78 7.79
C LEU A 249 -10.28 14.24 6.37
N SER A 250 -9.65 13.11 6.05
CA SER A 250 -9.82 12.47 4.73
C SER A 250 -11.28 12.12 4.44
N VAL A 251 -12.04 11.60 5.41
CA VAL A 251 -13.47 11.30 5.19
C VAL A 251 -14.30 12.57 5.09
N SER A 252 -14.05 13.61 5.89
CA SER A 252 -14.74 14.91 5.80
C SER A 252 -14.49 15.58 4.44
N TYR A 253 -13.27 15.45 3.88
CA TYR A 253 -12.97 15.86 2.51
C TYR A 253 -13.74 15.00 1.49
N LEU A 254 -13.74 13.67 1.65
CA LEU A 254 -14.49 12.75 0.75
C LEU A 254 -15.99 13.01 0.74
N SER A 255 -16.58 13.36 1.88
CA SER A 255 -18.00 13.67 2.00
C SER A 255 -18.32 15.12 1.64
N ASN A 256 -17.30 15.97 1.44
CA ASN A 256 -17.43 17.42 1.31
C ASN A 256 -18.27 18.02 2.45
N GLU A 257 -18.00 17.59 3.68
CA GLU A 257 -18.84 17.88 4.86
C GLU A 257 -19.01 19.39 5.12
N HIS A 258 -17.92 20.15 4.97
CA HIS A 258 -17.91 21.59 5.25
C HIS A 258 -18.31 22.45 4.04
N LYS A 259 -18.63 21.84 2.89
CA LYS A 259 -18.95 22.53 1.63
C LYS A 259 -17.93 23.62 1.27
N LYS A 260 -16.67 23.42 1.68
CA LYS A 260 -15.61 24.43 1.60
C LYS A 260 -15.32 24.83 0.16
N TYR A 261 -15.38 23.87 -0.75
CA TYR A 261 -15.01 24.03 -2.16
C TYR A 261 -16.18 23.80 -3.12
N GLY A 262 -17.35 23.38 -2.64
CA GLY A 262 -18.50 23.11 -3.50
C GLY A 262 -19.75 22.64 -2.74
N SER A 263 -20.89 22.60 -3.44
CA SER A 263 -22.21 22.37 -2.81
C SER A 263 -22.56 20.90 -2.60
N ASP A 264 -22.02 20.00 -3.44
CA ASP A 264 -22.53 18.63 -3.53
C ASP A 264 -21.82 17.74 -2.52
N SER A 265 -22.60 17.09 -1.65
CA SER A 265 -22.09 16.12 -0.70
C SER A 265 -21.60 14.87 -1.45
N TRP A 266 -20.48 14.30 -1.01
CA TRP A 266 -19.83 13.14 -1.65
C TRP A 266 -19.35 13.37 -3.10
N GLN A 267 -19.03 14.62 -3.41
CA GLN A 267 -18.30 15.04 -4.60
C GLN A 267 -17.00 15.72 -4.15
N LEU A 268 -15.88 15.31 -4.73
CA LEU A 268 -14.58 15.91 -4.46
C LEU A 268 -14.41 17.19 -5.26
N TYR A 269 -13.79 18.17 -4.63
CA TYR A 269 -13.48 19.46 -5.22
C TYR A 269 -12.02 19.81 -4.94
N ARG A 270 -11.39 20.49 -5.89
CA ARG A 270 -10.06 21.06 -5.72
C ARG A 270 -10.15 22.36 -4.89
N PRO A 271 -9.01 22.86 -4.38
CA PRO A 271 -8.95 24.14 -3.68
C PRO A 271 -9.48 25.34 -4.49
N ASP A 272 -9.44 25.27 -5.82
CA ASP A 272 -10.02 26.28 -6.72
C ASP A 272 -11.53 26.08 -6.98
N SER A 273 -12.21 25.30 -6.13
CA SER A 273 -13.63 24.97 -6.22
C SER A 273 -14.04 24.19 -7.47
N THR A 274 -13.08 23.68 -8.25
CA THR A 274 -13.40 22.85 -9.42
C THR A 274 -13.71 21.42 -8.99
N ALA A 275 -14.86 20.89 -9.43
CA ALA A 275 -15.20 19.50 -9.20
C ALA A 275 -14.17 18.56 -9.87
N ILE A 276 -13.83 17.47 -9.19
CA ILE A 276 -13.04 16.39 -9.77
C ILE A 276 -13.99 15.50 -10.60
N ASP A 277 -13.63 15.24 -11.85
CA ASP A 277 -14.43 14.40 -12.74
C ASP A 277 -14.60 12.98 -12.18
N TRP A 278 -15.77 12.38 -12.40
CA TRP A 278 -16.09 11.04 -11.90
C TRP A 278 -15.15 9.95 -12.45
N ARG A 279 -14.59 10.12 -13.65
CA ARG A 279 -13.59 9.21 -14.24
C ARG A 279 -12.26 9.26 -13.51
N ASN A 280 -12.01 10.32 -12.76
CA ASN A 280 -10.83 10.50 -11.92
C ASN A 280 -11.13 10.21 -10.43
N GLY A 281 -12.25 9.54 -10.13
CA GLY A 281 -12.63 9.19 -8.76
C GLY A 281 -13.23 10.34 -7.95
N GLY A 282 -13.73 11.40 -8.61
CA GLY A 282 -14.31 12.54 -7.91
C GLY A 282 -15.65 12.31 -7.24
N VAL A 283 -16.35 11.21 -7.53
CA VAL A 283 -17.68 10.90 -6.97
C VAL A 283 -17.56 9.74 -5.98
N THR A 284 -17.77 10.02 -4.69
CA THR A 284 -17.52 9.09 -3.57
C THR A 284 -18.79 8.49 -2.96
N LYS A 285 -19.95 8.99 -3.39
CA LYS A 285 -21.28 8.65 -2.83
C LYS A 285 -21.58 7.15 -2.80
N TYR A 286 -21.07 6.38 -3.77
CA TYR A 286 -21.24 4.93 -3.82
C TYR A 286 -20.57 4.17 -2.66
N PHE A 287 -19.55 4.76 -2.06
CA PHE A 287 -18.84 4.22 -0.90
C PHE A 287 -19.15 4.97 0.41
N SER A 288 -20.03 5.98 0.38
CA SER A 288 -20.43 6.79 1.53
C SER A 288 -20.79 5.98 2.76
N SER A 289 -21.58 4.91 2.60
CA SER A 289 -21.95 4.04 3.72
C SER A 289 -20.75 3.36 4.36
N ALA A 290 -19.71 3.03 3.60
CA ALA A 290 -18.49 2.44 4.16
C ALA A 290 -17.65 3.49 4.89
N PHE A 291 -17.53 4.70 4.33
CA PHE A 291 -16.80 5.80 4.98
C PHE A 291 -17.45 6.24 6.30
N ILE A 292 -18.78 6.28 6.38
CA ILE A 292 -19.47 6.54 7.65
C ILE A 292 -19.19 5.41 8.66
N LYS A 293 -19.27 4.14 8.23
CA LYS A 293 -18.97 2.99 9.10
C LYS A 293 -17.50 2.93 9.54
N LEU A 294 -16.60 3.52 8.75
CA LEU A 294 -15.21 3.69 9.12
C LEU A 294 -15.08 4.66 10.30
N LEU A 295 -15.71 5.83 10.22
CA LEU A 295 -15.67 6.83 11.31
C LEU A 295 -16.42 6.37 12.55
N GLU A 296 -17.60 5.77 12.42
CA GLU A 296 -18.30 5.16 13.57
C GLU A 296 -17.41 4.17 14.35
N LYS A 297 -16.51 3.47 13.64
CA LYS A 297 -15.64 2.46 14.25
C LYS A 297 -14.39 3.06 14.89
N TYR A 298 -13.72 4.00 14.23
CA TYR A 298 -12.39 4.46 14.64
C TYR A 298 -12.37 5.88 15.23
N VAL A 299 -13.40 6.68 14.96
CA VAL A 299 -13.53 8.07 15.39
C VAL A 299 -14.96 8.33 15.91
N PRO A 300 -15.45 7.53 16.89
CA PRO A 300 -16.86 7.54 17.31
C PRO A 300 -17.32 8.88 17.91
N GLU A 301 -16.40 9.71 18.39
CA GLU A 301 -16.65 11.05 18.90
C GLU A 301 -16.97 12.07 17.79
N LYS A 302 -16.67 11.74 16.54
CA LYS A 302 -16.97 12.57 15.37
C LYS A 302 -18.15 11.99 14.62
N ASN A 303 -19.27 12.69 14.68
CA ASN A 303 -20.40 12.42 13.78
C ASN A 303 -20.17 13.13 12.46
N VAL A 304 -20.18 12.40 11.35
CA VAL A 304 -20.37 13.03 10.04
C VAL A 304 -21.81 13.50 10.00
N SER A 305 -21.99 14.81 9.82
CA SER A 305 -23.32 15.42 9.69
C SER A 305 -24.10 14.84 8.51
N GLU A 306 -23.39 14.49 7.44
CA GLU A 306 -23.94 13.90 6.22
C GLU A 306 -24.20 12.39 6.37
N LYS A 307 -25.48 12.02 6.30
CA LYS A 307 -25.90 10.61 6.32
C LYS A 307 -25.87 10.03 4.92
N ALA A 308 -25.41 8.79 4.80
CA ALA A 308 -25.57 8.03 3.56
C ALA A 308 -27.05 7.80 3.28
N SER A 309 -27.48 8.10 2.06
CA SER A 309 -28.84 7.83 1.61
C SER A 309 -29.19 6.34 1.77
N CYS A 310 -30.49 6.02 1.85
CA CYS A 310 -30.94 4.62 1.92
C CYS A 310 -30.40 3.80 0.74
N PHE A 311 -30.39 4.42 -0.46
CA PHE A 311 -29.85 3.80 -1.67
C PHE A 311 -28.36 3.43 -1.54
N TYR A 312 -27.50 4.32 -1.05
CA TYR A 312 -26.06 3.99 -0.94
C TYR A 312 -25.76 2.99 0.18
N ARG A 313 -26.56 2.97 1.25
CA ARG A 313 -26.51 1.90 2.26
C ARG A 313 -26.86 0.54 1.65
N PHE A 314 -27.93 0.49 0.86
CA PHE A 314 -28.32 -0.72 0.12
C PHE A 314 -27.23 -1.13 -0.88
N PHE A 315 -26.71 -0.18 -1.67
CA PHE A 315 -25.65 -0.43 -2.65
C PHE A 315 -24.39 -1.00 -2.00
N TRP A 316 -23.95 -0.43 -0.87
CA TRP A 316 -22.82 -0.98 -0.11
C TRP A 316 -23.05 -2.44 0.28
N GLN A 317 -24.24 -2.78 0.78
CA GLN A 317 -24.57 -4.17 1.09
C GLN A 317 -24.61 -5.05 -0.16
N PHE A 318 -25.10 -4.55 -1.29
CA PHE A 318 -25.17 -5.28 -2.56
C PHE A 318 -23.79 -5.67 -3.11
N LEU A 319 -22.76 -4.84 -2.88
CA LEU A 319 -21.38 -5.14 -3.30
C LEU A 319 -20.82 -6.43 -2.70
N GLN A 320 -21.30 -6.91 -1.55
CA GLN A 320 -20.85 -8.21 -1.03
C GLN A 320 -21.26 -9.39 -1.95
N ILE A 321 -22.33 -9.20 -2.74
CA ILE A 321 -22.90 -10.21 -3.64
C ILE A 321 -22.40 -9.98 -5.07
N PHE A 322 -22.30 -8.74 -5.54
CA PHE A 322 -21.93 -8.46 -6.93
C PHE A 322 -20.64 -7.64 -6.99
N PRO A 323 -19.48 -8.31 -7.11
CA PRO A 323 -18.21 -7.63 -7.34
C PRO A 323 -18.26 -6.72 -8.56
N LEU A 324 -17.71 -5.53 -8.41
CA LEU A 324 -17.58 -4.59 -9.53
C LEU A 324 -16.63 -5.18 -10.60
N PRO A 325 -16.84 -4.86 -11.89
CA PRO A 325 -16.06 -5.46 -12.97
C PRO A 325 -14.60 -4.98 -12.98
N ASN A 326 -14.38 -3.70 -12.64
CA ASN A 326 -13.05 -3.08 -12.59
C ASN A 326 -12.30 -3.51 -11.30
N ASN A 327 -11.00 -3.83 -11.43
CA ASN A 327 -10.19 -4.34 -10.32
C ASN A 327 -9.94 -3.27 -9.24
N ASP A 328 -9.74 -2.02 -9.63
CA ASP A 328 -9.51 -0.89 -8.72
C ASP A 328 -10.71 -0.75 -7.77
N ASN A 329 -11.91 -0.76 -8.32
CA ASN A 329 -13.14 -0.72 -7.54
C ASN A 329 -13.31 -1.94 -6.62
N ARG A 330 -12.92 -3.15 -7.05
CA ARG A 330 -12.95 -4.34 -6.18
C ARG A 330 -11.92 -4.26 -5.05
N SER A 331 -10.73 -3.72 -5.33
CA SER A 331 -9.67 -3.50 -4.35
C SER A 331 -10.15 -2.51 -3.29
N MET A 332 -10.67 -1.34 -3.70
CA MET A 332 -11.28 -0.35 -2.80
C MET A 332 -12.38 -0.97 -1.93
N THR A 333 -13.31 -1.69 -2.56
CA THR A 333 -14.40 -2.39 -1.86
C THR A 333 -13.85 -3.37 -0.81
N SER A 334 -12.78 -4.09 -1.14
CA SER A 334 -12.15 -5.06 -0.26
C SER A 334 -11.45 -4.37 0.92
N HIS A 335 -10.68 -3.31 0.69
CA HIS A 335 -10.07 -2.51 1.75
C HIS A 335 -11.13 -1.96 2.72
N LEU A 336 -12.18 -1.33 2.19
CA LEU A 336 -13.28 -0.79 2.97
C LEU A 336 -14.05 -1.87 3.76
N ALA A 337 -14.31 -3.03 3.15
CA ALA A 337 -14.97 -4.14 3.84
C ALA A 337 -14.12 -4.69 4.98
N VAL A 338 -12.81 -4.80 4.76
CA VAL A 338 -11.84 -5.26 5.76
C VAL A 338 -11.79 -4.34 6.97
N VAL A 339 -11.65 -3.03 6.76
CA VAL A 339 -11.49 -2.07 7.85
C VAL A 339 -12.79 -1.83 8.62
N THR A 340 -13.94 -1.82 7.94
CA THR A 340 -15.24 -1.49 8.55
C THR A 340 -15.97 -2.68 9.14
N ASP A 341 -15.75 -3.90 8.63
CA ASP A 341 -16.50 -5.09 9.02
C ASP A 341 -18.03 -4.88 9.03
N SER A 342 -18.55 -4.18 8.03
CA SER A 342 -19.89 -3.58 8.04
C SER A 342 -20.93 -4.26 7.13
N TRP A 343 -20.57 -5.33 6.43
CA TRP A 343 -21.55 -6.06 5.61
C TRP A 343 -22.47 -6.92 6.46
N ARG A 344 -23.77 -6.77 6.24
CA ARG A 344 -24.86 -7.45 6.94
C ARG A 344 -25.87 -7.96 5.92
N PHE A 345 -26.32 -9.20 6.08
CA PHE A 345 -27.47 -9.75 5.35
C PHE A 345 -28.42 -10.38 6.35
N ALA A 346 -29.68 -9.94 6.37
CA ALA A 346 -30.66 -10.33 7.39
C ALA A 346 -30.13 -10.19 8.84
N GLY A 347 -29.41 -9.09 9.13
CA GLY A 347 -28.80 -8.82 10.44
C GLY A 347 -27.48 -9.57 10.72
N ILE A 348 -27.14 -10.61 9.95
CA ILE A 348 -25.93 -11.42 10.16
C ILE A 348 -24.72 -10.74 9.50
N ASN A 349 -23.59 -10.68 10.22
CA ASN A 349 -22.32 -10.21 9.64
C ASN A 349 -21.80 -11.19 8.58
N THR A 350 -21.78 -10.70 7.34
CA THR A 350 -21.39 -11.44 6.14
C THR A 350 -20.10 -10.91 5.52
N THR A 351 -19.37 -10.01 6.19
CA THR A 351 -18.15 -9.38 5.68
C THR A 351 -17.16 -10.42 5.14
N CYS A 352 -16.90 -11.47 5.92
CA CYS A 352 -16.00 -12.56 5.54
C CYS A 352 -16.41 -13.25 4.23
N SER A 353 -17.71 -13.48 4.03
CA SER A 353 -18.24 -14.10 2.82
C SER A 353 -18.14 -13.15 1.62
N GLY A 354 -18.45 -11.86 1.82
CA GLY A 354 -18.27 -10.84 0.80
C GLY A 354 -16.80 -10.70 0.35
N ILE A 355 -15.85 -10.62 1.30
CA ILE A 355 -14.41 -10.56 0.99
C ILE A 355 -13.98 -11.79 0.19
N ARG A 356 -14.47 -13.00 0.56
CA ARG A 356 -14.20 -14.22 -0.22
C ARG A 356 -14.72 -14.16 -1.64
N LYS A 357 -15.84 -13.48 -1.89
CA LYS A 357 -16.42 -13.32 -3.23
C LYS A 357 -15.64 -12.30 -4.05
N GLN A 358 -15.36 -11.13 -3.46
CA GLN A 358 -14.55 -10.07 -4.06
C GLN A 358 -13.16 -10.57 -4.48
N GLY A 359 -12.43 -11.20 -3.55
CA GLY A 359 -11.08 -11.68 -3.81
C GLY A 359 -11.00 -12.98 -4.63
N MET A 360 -12.12 -13.57 -5.09
CA MET A 360 -12.10 -14.83 -5.84
C MET A 360 -11.53 -14.67 -7.24
N VAL A 361 -11.89 -13.58 -7.92
CA VAL A 361 -11.52 -13.34 -9.32
C VAL A 361 -10.00 -13.28 -9.44
N ASP A 362 -9.36 -12.48 -8.60
CA ASP A 362 -7.93 -12.19 -8.71
C ASP A 362 -7.06 -12.91 -7.68
N GLY A 363 -7.64 -13.79 -6.86
CA GLY A 363 -6.90 -14.57 -5.86
C GLY A 363 -6.49 -13.79 -4.62
N TRP A 364 -7.05 -12.60 -4.38
CA TRP A 364 -6.67 -11.73 -3.25
C TRP A 364 -7.12 -12.22 -1.87
N LYS A 365 -7.92 -13.29 -1.79
CA LYS A 365 -8.55 -13.76 -0.55
C LYS A 365 -7.58 -13.87 0.63
N PRO A 366 -6.35 -14.43 0.50
CA PRO A 366 -5.47 -14.61 1.63
C PRO A 366 -5.14 -13.30 2.34
N TYR A 367 -4.78 -12.28 1.57
CA TYR A 367 -4.40 -10.96 2.06
C TYR A 367 -5.53 -10.28 2.83
N TYR A 368 -6.68 -10.07 2.17
CA TYR A 368 -7.79 -9.36 2.79
C TYR A 368 -8.44 -10.13 3.95
N LEU A 369 -8.48 -11.47 3.91
CA LEU A 369 -9.04 -12.24 5.03
C LEU A 369 -8.14 -12.23 6.27
N LEU A 370 -6.82 -12.29 6.12
CA LEU A 370 -5.89 -12.16 7.24
C LEU A 370 -5.98 -10.78 7.88
N MET A 371 -6.04 -9.75 7.03
CA MET A 371 -6.20 -8.37 7.46
C MET A 371 -7.52 -8.13 8.19
N TRP A 372 -8.65 -8.60 7.64
CA TRP A 372 -9.96 -8.53 8.30
C TRP A 372 -9.97 -9.30 9.62
N LYS A 373 -9.35 -10.48 9.65
CA LYS A 373 -9.26 -11.31 10.84
C LYS A 373 -8.52 -10.57 11.96
N PHE A 374 -7.38 -9.96 11.64
CA PHE A 374 -6.56 -9.20 12.57
C PHE A 374 -7.24 -7.90 13.05
N LEU A 375 -7.69 -7.04 12.13
CA LEU A 375 -8.30 -5.74 12.45
C LEU A 375 -9.64 -5.83 13.22
N ASN A 376 -10.30 -6.99 13.20
CA ASN A 376 -11.63 -7.18 13.79
C ASN A 376 -11.68 -8.33 14.80
N ASP A 377 -10.52 -8.78 15.28
CA ASP A 377 -10.38 -9.82 16.32
C ASP A 377 -11.18 -11.10 16.04
N LYS A 378 -11.23 -11.52 14.77
CA LYS A 378 -12.08 -12.64 14.37
C LYS A 378 -11.39 -13.97 14.64
N LYS A 379 -12.11 -14.89 15.27
CA LYS A 379 -11.63 -16.26 15.54
C LYS A 379 -11.84 -17.24 14.38
N ARG A 380 -12.45 -16.80 13.27
CA ARG A 380 -12.82 -17.69 12.15
C ARG A 380 -11.58 -18.43 11.60
N ARG A 381 -11.76 -19.71 11.27
CA ARG A 381 -10.74 -20.55 10.64
C ARG A 381 -10.35 -19.97 9.28
N PHE A 382 -9.05 -19.81 9.08
CA PHE A 382 -8.41 -19.46 7.81
C PHE A 382 -7.44 -20.58 7.47
N ASN A 383 -7.31 -20.93 6.19
CA ASN A 383 -6.35 -21.95 5.76
C ASN A 383 -4.97 -21.27 5.54
N PRO A 384 -3.98 -21.45 6.44
CA PRO A 384 -2.67 -20.81 6.33
C PRO A 384 -1.96 -21.14 5.01
N ALA A 385 -2.15 -22.36 4.47
CA ALA A 385 -1.51 -22.80 3.23
C ALA A 385 -1.79 -21.90 2.01
N LYS A 386 -2.90 -21.15 2.02
CA LYS A 386 -3.20 -20.19 0.95
C LYS A 386 -2.34 -18.93 1.04
N ALA A 387 -2.01 -18.48 2.25
CA ALA A 387 -1.11 -17.36 2.46
C ALA A 387 0.34 -17.76 2.25
N GLU A 388 0.75 -18.94 2.75
CA GLU A 388 2.08 -19.53 2.51
C GLU A 388 2.36 -19.64 1.01
N LYS A 389 1.43 -20.19 0.23
CA LYS A 389 1.56 -20.24 -1.23
C LYS A 389 1.83 -18.86 -1.85
N HIS A 390 1.26 -17.78 -1.32
CA HIS A 390 1.50 -16.43 -1.83
C HIS A 390 2.88 -15.92 -1.41
N LEU A 391 3.30 -16.17 -0.17
CA LEU A 391 4.63 -15.82 0.33
C LEU A 391 5.72 -16.53 -0.49
N ASP A 392 5.50 -17.81 -0.85
CA ASP A 392 6.45 -18.63 -1.60
C ASP A 392 6.64 -18.14 -3.04
N LEU A 393 5.60 -17.56 -3.65
CA LEU A 393 5.65 -16.99 -5.00
C LEU A 393 6.45 -15.68 -5.09
N ALA A 394 6.72 -15.02 -3.96
CA ALA A 394 7.50 -13.79 -3.93
C ALA A 394 8.99 -14.09 -4.25
N PRO A 395 9.60 -13.44 -5.26
CA PRO A 395 11.02 -13.62 -5.56
C PRO A 395 11.89 -13.16 -4.39
N PHE A 396 12.97 -13.87 -4.08
CA PHE A 396 13.82 -13.49 -2.94
C PHE A 396 14.33 -12.04 -3.03
N ASN A 397 14.76 -11.59 -4.22
CA ASN A 397 15.33 -10.26 -4.46
C ASN A 397 14.30 -9.13 -4.58
N GLY A 398 13.00 -9.40 -4.41
CA GLY A 398 11.97 -8.40 -4.60
C GLY A 398 11.10 -8.63 -5.85
N PRO A 399 9.92 -7.99 -5.93
CA PRO A 399 9.04 -8.08 -7.08
C PRO A 399 9.55 -7.20 -8.23
N TYR A 400 9.33 -7.65 -9.47
CA TYR A 400 9.81 -6.96 -10.68
C TYR A 400 8.99 -7.34 -11.92
N CYS A 401 9.04 -6.51 -12.96
CA CYS A 401 8.65 -6.86 -14.33
C CYS A 401 9.50 -6.08 -15.33
N TYR A 402 10.14 -6.76 -16.28
CA TYR A 402 11.04 -6.10 -17.24
C TYR A 402 10.59 -6.18 -18.70
N LYS A 403 9.56 -6.96 -19.00
CA LYS A 403 9.01 -7.06 -20.35
C LYS A 403 7.53 -7.42 -20.27
N GLN A 404 6.73 -6.71 -21.06
CA GLN A 404 5.31 -7.00 -21.17
C GLN A 404 5.08 -8.37 -21.83
N GLY A 405 4.16 -9.15 -21.27
CA GLY A 405 3.64 -10.36 -21.91
C GLY A 405 4.56 -11.56 -21.85
N GLU A 406 5.80 -11.39 -21.38
CA GLU A 406 6.63 -12.52 -20.98
C GLU A 406 6.20 -12.97 -19.58
N GLU A 407 5.72 -14.21 -19.49
CA GLU A 407 5.49 -14.83 -18.20
C GLU A 407 6.83 -14.89 -17.47
N ILE A 408 6.92 -14.20 -16.34
CA ILE A 408 8.12 -14.28 -15.51
C ILE A 408 8.22 -15.73 -15.01
N PRO A 409 9.33 -16.44 -15.27
CA PRO A 409 9.45 -17.85 -14.92
C PRO A 409 9.06 -18.10 -13.46
N GLY A 410 8.01 -18.92 -13.27
CA GLY A 410 7.48 -19.31 -11.95
C GLY A 410 6.21 -18.59 -11.47
N ASN A 411 5.45 -17.90 -12.34
CA ASN A 411 4.22 -17.17 -11.94
C ASN A 411 4.46 -16.19 -10.76
N LYS A 412 5.61 -15.52 -10.81
CA LYS A 412 6.17 -14.71 -9.73
C LYS A 412 5.38 -13.42 -9.49
N TRP A 413 5.75 -12.70 -8.44
CA TRP A 413 5.18 -11.43 -8.02
C TRP A 413 5.58 -10.30 -8.99
N SER A 414 4.81 -10.12 -10.07
CA SER A 414 5.17 -9.27 -11.21
C SER A 414 4.50 -7.89 -11.23
N SER A 415 3.99 -7.41 -10.09
CA SER A 415 3.27 -6.14 -10.00
C SER A 415 3.73 -5.30 -8.80
N SER A 416 3.51 -3.98 -8.88
CA SER A 416 3.81 -3.05 -7.80
C SER A 416 2.94 -3.23 -6.56
N SER A 417 1.66 -3.63 -6.73
CA SER A 417 0.81 -4.14 -5.66
C SER A 417 -0.06 -5.28 -6.20
N ARG A 418 0.23 -6.50 -5.76
CA ARG A 418 -0.41 -7.76 -6.20
C ARG A 418 -1.89 -7.79 -5.87
N TYR A 419 -2.28 -7.24 -4.72
CA TYR A 419 -3.64 -7.33 -4.19
C TYR A 419 -4.60 -6.27 -4.74
N TRP A 420 -4.08 -5.39 -5.60
CA TRP A 420 -4.87 -4.45 -6.38
C TRP A 420 -4.94 -4.85 -7.87
N GLN A 421 -3.95 -5.58 -8.37
CA GLN A 421 -3.82 -5.90 -9.78
C GLN A 421 -4.63 -7.14 -10.19
N SER A 422 -5.09 -7.16 -11.45
CA SER A 422 -5.74 -8.34 -12.03
C SER A 422 -4.84 -9.57 -11.98
N ARG A 423 -5.41 -10.77 -11.99
CA ARG A 423 -4.62 -12.01 -12.10
C ARG A 423 -3.64 -12.01 -13.29
N LYS A 424 -4.04 -11.41 -14.42
CA LYS A 424 -3.17 -11.26 -15.60
C LYS A 424 -1.95 -10.39 -15.29
N ASN A 425 -2.16 -9.23 -14.66
CA ASN A 425 -1.08 -8.30 -14.32
C ASN A 425 -0.21 -8.82 -13.17
N GLN A 426 -0.78 -9.57 -12.23
CA GLN A 426 0.02 -10.22 -11.17
C GLN A 426 1.06 -11.19 -11.74
N LYS A 427 0.73 -11.85 -12.86
CA LYS A 427 1.60 -12.83 -13.53
C LYS A 427 2.56 -12.19 -14.53
N ASN A 428 2.03 -11.33 -15.40
CA ASN A 428 2.74 -10.83 -16.58
C ASN A 428 3.22 -9.39 -16.41
N GLY A 429 2.99 -8.80 -15.23
CA GLY A 429 3.11 -7.38 -14.99
C GLY A 429 2.17 -6.54 -15.85
N SER A 430 2.38 -5.23 -15.80
CA SER A 430 1.68 -4.26 -16.64
C SER A 430 2.69 -3.50 -17.48
N ALA A 431 2.34 -3.28 -18.74
CA ALA A 431 3.16 -2.55 -19.72
C ALA A 431 3.60 -1.17 -19.21
N PHE A 432 2.71 -0.52 -18.46
CA PHE A 432 2.91 0.84 -17.95
C PHE A 432 3.82 0.89 -16.73
N PHE A 433 4.29 -0.26 -16.25
CA PHE A 433 4.83 -0.42 -14.92
C PHE A 433 6.09 -1.29 -14.93
N MET A 434 6.94 -1.26 -15.96
CA MET A 434 8.18 -2.05 -15.94
C MET A 434 9.20 -1.49 -14.94
N GLY A 435 9.89 -2.36 -14.21
CA GLY A 435 10.92 -2.02 -13.24
C GLY A 435 10.97 -2.99 -12.06
N ASN A 436 11.67 -2.57 -11.02
CA ASN A 436 11.67 -3.17 -9.69
C ASN A 436 10.59 -2.50 -8.83
N TYR A 437 9.84 -3.27 -8.04
CA TYR A 437 8.76 -2.75 -7.20
C TYR A 437 9.10 -2.77 -5.72
N ASN A 438 8.49 -1.93 -4.89
CA ASN A 438 8.83 -1.82 -3.47
C ASN A 438 8.58 -3.10 -2.65
N GLY A 439 7.52 -3.87 -2.95
CA GLY A 439 7.17 -5.11 -2.25
C GLY A 439 6.46 -4.91 -0.90
N THR A 440 5.82 -3.76 -0.68
CA THR A 440 5.08 -3.47 0.56
C THR A 440 3.93 -4.44 0.80
N ASP A 441 3.27 -4.86 -0.25
CA ASP A 441 2.21 -5.86 -0.24
C ASP A 441 2.66 -7.25 0.25
N PHE A 442 3.88 -7.67 -0.09
CA PHE A 442 4.52 -8.88 0.46
C PHE A 442 4.84 -8.71 1.94
N LEU A 443 5.49 -7.60 2.31
CA LEU A 443 5.84 -7.31 3.71
C LEU A 443 4.60 -7.30 4.60
N LEU A 444 3.53 -6.65 4.15
CA LEU A 444 2.28 -6.57 4.91
C LEU A 444 1.58 -7.92 4.97
N LEU A 445 1.57 -8.70 3.88
CA LEU A 445 1.06 -10.07 3.92
C LEU A 445 1.81 -10.93 4.95
N TYR A 446 3.14 -10.85 4.97
CA TYR A 446 3.97 -11.60 5.90
C TYR A 446 3.67 -11.21 7.34
N ASN A 447 3.60 -9.91 7.65
CA ASN A 447 3.30 -9.45 9.01
C ASN A 447 1.92 -9.89 9.46
N LEU A 448 0.90 -9.78 8.60
CA LEU A 448 -0.45 -10.26 8.90
C LEU A 448 -0.48 -11.78 9.07
N TYR A 449 0.28 -12.53 8.27
CA TYR A 449 0.43 -13.97 8.43
C TYR A 449 1.04 -14.32 9.80
N HIS A 450 2.14 -13.66 10.15
CA HIS A 450 2.84 -13.85 11.42
C HIS A 450 1.95 -13.51 12.63
N LEU A 451 1.28 -12.37 12.60
CA LEU A 451 0.34 -11.96 13.66
C LEU A 451 -0.83 -12.94 13.86
N ASN A 452 -1.26 -13.67 12.81
CA ASN A 452 -2.35 -14.63 12.90
C ASN A 452 -1.90 -16.07 13.25
N PHE A 453 -0.62 -16.40 13.08
CA PHE A 453 -0.09 -17.77 13.23
C PHE A 453 1.23 -17.86 14.00
N ARG A 454 1.58 -16.82 14.77
CA ARG A 454 2.85 -16.66 15.50
C ARG A 454 3.34 -17.92 16.21
N GLU A 455 2.44 -18.65 16.88
CA GLU A 455 2.75 -19.87 17.64
C GLU A 455 3.40 -20.99 16.81
N LYS A 456 3.29 -20.94 15.47
CA LYS A 456 3.80 -21.95 14.54
C LYS A 456 4.95 -21.44 13.68
N LEU A 457 5.42 -20.22 13.94
CA LEU A 457 6.38 -19.52 13.09
C LEU A 457 7.64 -19.19 13.88
N PRO A 458 8.78 -19.00 13.19
CA PRO A 458 10.00 -18.59 13.86
C PRO A 458 9.81 -17.22 14.53
N ASN A 459 10.57 -16.98 15.60
CA ASN A 459 10.55 -15.69 16.30
C ASN A 459 10.84 -14.55 15.33
N TYR A 460 10.13 -13.44 15.49
CA TYR A 460 10.27 -12.27 14.64
C TYR A 460 11.52 -11.45 15.04
N THR A 461 12.70 -11.99 14.76
CA THR A 461 13.99 -11.36 15.09
C THR A 461 14.61 -10.71 13.87
N LYS A 462 15.07 -9.46 13.98
CA LYS A 462 15.81 -8.75 12.93
C LYS A 462 17.00 -9.59 12.48
N PHE A 463 17.04 -9.96 11.21
CA PHE A 463 18.19 -10.63 10.63
C PHE A 463 19.32 -9.60 10.50
N LYS A 464 20.49 -9.87 11.10
CA LYS A 464 21.69 -9.11 10.78
C LYS A 464 22.14 -9.58 9.40
N SER A 465 21.99 -8.75 8.38
CA SER A 465 22.60 -9.06 7.08
C SER A 465 24.11 -9.30 7.31
N PRO A 466 24.66 -10.39 6.75
CA PRO A 466 26.06 -10.76 6.94
C PRO A 466 27.03 -9.71 6.41
#